data_AF-A0A925WG92-F1
#
_entry.id   AF-A0A925WG92-F1
#
_cell.length_a   1.000
_cell.length_b   1.000
_cell.length_c   1.000
_cell.angle_alpha   90.00
_cell.angle_beta   90.00
_cell.angle_gamma   90.00
#
_symmetry.space_group_name_H-M   'P 1'
#
loop_
_entity.id
_entity.type
_entity.pdbx_description
1 polymer ?
#
loop_
_entity_poly.entity_id
_entity_poly.type
_entity_poly.pdbx_seq_one_letter_code
_entity_poly.pdbx_strand_id
1 'polypeptide(L)'
;MLAYVWVAIGGALGSVARFWMSQAMAAKFGESFPWGTLAINVLGSFVIGVFAGLSLPDGRWQVTPGARQFVMIGICGGYTTFSSFSLQTLQLM
;
A
#
# COMPACT_ATOMS: atom_id res chain seq x y z
N MET A 1 22.44 0.95 4.79
CA MET A 1 22.29 2.14 3.92
C MET A 1 21.40 1.88 2.71
N LEU A 2 21.71 0.92 1.83
CA LEU A 2 20.88 0.61 0.64
C LEU A 2 19.42 0.26 0.95
N ALA A 3 19.15 -0.40 2.08
CA ALA A 3 17.79 -0.72 2.52
C ALA A 3 16.88 0.53 2.61
N TYR A 4 17.40 1.62 3.16
CA TYR A 4 16.62 2.87 3.28
C TYR A 4 16.29 3.47 1.92
N VAL A 5 17.18 3.34 0.94
CA VAL A 5 16.94 3.79 -0.44
C VAL A 5 15.79 2.99 -1.06
N TRP A 6 15.80 1.65 -0.92
CA TRP A 6 14.71 0.81 -1.40
C TRP A 6 13.37 1.14 -0.76
N VAL A 7 13.36 1.32 0.57
CA VAL A 7 12.14 1.73 1.28
C VAL A 7 11.67 3.11 0.84
N ALA A 8 12.58 4.08 0.68
CA ALA A 8 12.24 5.44 0.29
C ALA A 8 11.65 5.51 -1.13
N ILE A 9 12.28 4.87 -2.11
CA ILE A 9 11.78 4.86 -3.50
C ILE A 9 10.43 4.13 -3.57
N GLY A 10 10.31 2.96 -2.93
CA GLY A 10 9.05 2.22 -2.88
C GLY A 10 7.95 3.02 -2.19
N GLY A 11 8.27 3.67 -1.07
CA GLY A 11 7.34 4.51 -0.31
C GLY A 11 6.86 5.73 -1.08
N ALA A 12 7.76 6.39 -1.81
CA ALA A 12 7.40 7.49 -2.71
C ALA A 12 6.40 7.02 -3.78
N LEU A 13 6.68 5.89 -4.45
CA LEU A 13 5.77 5.31 -5.44
C LEU A 13 4.42 4.91 -4.83
N GLY A 14 4.44 4.22 -3.68
CA GLY A 14 3.24 3.78 -2.98
C GLY A 14 2.36 4.96 -2.55
N SER A 15 2.95 5.99 -1.94
CA SER A 15 2.21 7.18 -1.47
C SER A 15 1.64 8.03 -2.60
N VAL A 16 2.35 8.17 -3.73
CA VAL A 16 1.83 8.83 -4.94
C VAL A 16 0.68 8.02 -5.54
N ALA A 17 0.82 6.71 -5.66
CA ALA A 17 -0.24 5.83 -6.16
C ALA A 17 -1.48 5.85 -5.26
N ARG A 18 -1.29 5.91 -3.93
CA ARG A 18 -2.37 6.11 -2.95
C ARG A 18 -3.09 7.41 -3.19
N PHE A 19 -2.35 8.51 -3.31
CA PHE A 19 -2.93 9.84 -3.53
C PHE A 19 -3.73 9.89 -4.83
N TRP A 20 -3.21 9.31 -5.91
CA TRP A 20 -3.92 9.21 -7.18
C TRP A 20 -5.19 8.35 -7.07
N MET A 21 -5.12 7.16 -6.45
CA MET A 21 -6.27 6.27 -6.30
C MET A 21 -7.37 6.90 -5.45
N SER A 22 -7.02 7.58 -4.35
CA SER A 22 -7.98 8.29 -3.52
C SER A 22 -8.75 9.35 -4.31
N GLN A 23 -8.05 10.15 -5.14
CA GLN A 23 -8.70 11.14 -5.99
C GLN A 23 -9.56 10.50 -7.09
N ALA A 24 -9.08 9.43 -7.72
CA ALA A 24 -9.83 8.72 -8.74
C ALA A 24 -11.14 8.12 -8.19
N MET A 25 -11.11 7.56 -6.98
CA MET A 25 -12.31 7.04 -6.32
C MET A 25 -13.26 8.16 -5.90
N ALA A 26 -12.75 9.28 -5.38
CA ALA A 26 -13.56 10.45 -5.05
C ALA A 26 -14.26 11.03 -6.30
N ALA A 27 -13.56 11.14 -7.42
CA ALA A 27 -14.13 11.60 -8.68
C ALA A 27 -15.23 10.66 -9.23
N LYS A 28 -15.13 9.36 -8.98
CA LYS A 28 -16.05 8.35 -9.49
C LYS A 28 -17.27 8.11 -8.59
N PHE A 29 -17.07 8.12 -7.28
CA PHE A 29 -18.08 7.70 -6.30
C PHE A 29 -18.48 8.80 -5.30
N GLY A 30 -17.84 9.98 -5.39
CA GLY A 30 -17.98 11.05 -4.42
C GLY A 30 -17.20 10.80 -3.13
N GLU A 31 -17.37 11.72 -2.17
CA GLU A 31 -16.64 11.71 -0.89
C GLU A 31 -17.52 11.33 0.31
N SER A 32 -18.78 10.96 0.09
CA SER A 32 -19.72 10.57 1.16
C SER A 32 -19.29 9.30 1.90
N PHE A 33 -18.54 8.42 1.24
CA PHE A 33 -17.95 7.22 1.82
C PHE A 33 -16.49 7.09 1.36
N PRO A 34 -15.57 6.64 2.23
CA PRO A 34 -14.13 6.60 1.95
C PRO A 34 -13.72 5.43 1.03
N TRP A 35 -14.31 5.34 -0.17
CA TRP A 35 -14.01 4.32 -1.19
C TRP A 35 -12.53 4.25 -1.55
N GLY A 36 -11.86 5.40 -1.64
CA GLY A 36 -10.42 5.48 -1.88
C GLY A 36 -9.62 4.72 -0.84
N THR A 37 -9.88 4.98 0.45
CA THR A 37 -9.16 4.35 1.57
C THR A 37 -9.46 2.86 1.67
N LEU A 38 -10.69 2.44 1.38
CA LEU A 38 -11.03 1.02 1.33
C LEU A 38 -10.27 0.31 0.21
N ALA A 39 -10.30 0.88 -1.00
CA ALA A 39 -9.67 0.31 -2.19
C ALA A 39 -8.15 0.15 -2.03
N ILE A 40 -7.45 1.19 -1.58
CA ILE A 40 -5.99 1.14 -1.40
C ILE A 40 -5.58 0.09 -0.35
N ASN A 41 -6.34 -0.05 0.74
CA ASN A 41 -6.02 -1.00 1.80
C ASN A 41 -6.31 -2.44 1.37
N VAL A 42 -7.43 -2.70 0.69
CA VAL A 42 -7.76 -4.03 0.16
C VAL A 42 -6.75 -4.46 -0.91
N LEU A 43 -6.52 -3.61 -1.91
CA LEU A 43 -5.60 -3.92 -3.01
C LEU A 43 -4.15 -4.06 -2.50
N GLY A 44 -3.71 -3.15 -1.63
CA GLY A 44 -2.37 -3.22 -1.04
C GLY A 44 -2.15 -4.46 -0.18
N SER A 45 -3.16 -4.84 0.62
CA SER A 45 -3.12 -6.06 1.44
C SER A 45 -3.10 -7.33 0.58
N PHE A 46 -3.85 -7.33 -0.52
CA PHE A 46 -3.80 -8.43 -1.49
C PHE A 46 -2.41 -8.56 -2.13
N VAL A 47 -1.83 -7.43 -2.60
CA VAL A 47 -0.50 -7.41 -3.23
C VAL A 47 0.58 -7.89 -2.25
N ILE A 48 0.61 -7.37 -1.01
CA ILE A 48 1.62 -7.80 -0.03
C ILE A 48 1.42 -9.27 0.37
N GLY A 49 0.18 -9.76 0.44
CA GLY A 49 -0.13 -11.16 0.73
C GLY A 49 0.37 -12.11 -0.37
N VAL A 50 0.08 -11.81 -1.63
CA VAL A 50 0.59 -12.57 -2.78
C VAL A 50 2.10 -12.54 -2.83
N PHE A 51 2.71 -11.36 -2.68
CA PHE A 51 4.16 -11.21 -2.71
C PHE A 51 4.84 -11.96 -1.56
N ALA A 52 4.30 -11.86 -0.34
CA ALA A 52 4.82 -12.60 0.81
C ALA A 52 4.71 -14.12 0.58
N GLY A 53 3.56 -14.62 0.14
CA GLY A 53 3.36 -16.04 -0.14
C GLY A 53 4.32 -16.60 -1.20
N LEU A 54 4.67 -15.79 -2.21
CA LEU A 54 5.60 -16.21 -3.26
C LEU A 54 7.08 -16.05 -2.89
N SER A 55 7.43 -15.11 -1.99
CA SER A 55 8.82 -14.71 -1.74
C SER A 55 9.39 -15.07 -0.36
N LEU A 56 8.56 -15.61 0.54
CA LEU A 56 9.00 -16.17 1.82
C LEU A 56 9.82 -17.46 1.61
N PRO A 57 10.50 -18.00 2.64
CA PRO A 57 11.42 -19.13 2.49
C PRO A 57 10.83 -20.37 1.80
N ASP A 58 9.55 -20.66 2.04
CA ASP A 58 8.82 -21.77 1.41
C ASP A 58 8.20 -21.39 0.04
N GLY A 59 8.42 -20.14 -0.39
CA GLY A 59 7.90 -19.57 -1.61
C GLY A 59 8.69 -19.97 -2.85
N ARG A 60 8.06 -19.78 -4.02
CA ARG A 60 8.62 -20.16 -5.32
C ARG A 60 9.64 -19.16 -5.86
N TRP A 61 9.69 -17.94 -5.32
CA TRP A 61 10.53 -16.86 -5.81
C TRP A 61 11.67 -16.59 -4.83
N GLN A 62 12.89 -16.71 -5.34
CA GLN A 62 14.08 -16.23 -4.63
C GLN A 62 14.19 -14.72 -4.83
N VAL A 63 13.86 -13.96 -3.78
CA VAL A 63 13.83 -12.50 -3.82
C VAL A 63 14.92 -11.93 -2.93
N THR A 64 15.65 -10.93 -3.43
CA THR A 64 16.70 -10.28 -2.65
C THR A 64 16.11 -9.49 -1.47
N PRO A 65 16.86 -9.28 -0.37
CA PRO A 65 16.39 -8.47 0.75
C PRO A 65 15.94 -7.06 0.34
N GLY A 66 16.63 -6.44 -0.63
CA GLY A 66 16.28 -5.11 -1.14
C GLY A 66 14.94 -5.08 -1.86
N ALA A 67 14.66 -6.07 -2.72
CA ALA A 67 13.37 -6.18 -3.39
C ALA A 67 12.23 -6.43 -2.38
N ARG A 68 12.47 -7.22 -1.32
CA ARG A 68 11.50 -7.41 -0.24
C ARG A 68 11.19 -6.11 0.49
N GLN A 69 12.21 -5.32 0.82
CA GLN A 69 12.07 -4.00 1.44
C GLN A 69 11.32 -3.01 0.54
N PHE A 70 11.69 -2.96 -0.74
CA PHE A 70 11.07 -2.11 -1.74
C PHE A 70 9.57 -2.39 -1.89
N VAL A 71 9.17 -3.66 -2.00
CA VAL A 71 7.75 -4.02 -2.22
C VAL A 71 6.93 -3.97 -0.94
N MET A 72 7.37 -4.67 0.12
CA MET A 72 6.56 -4.86 1.32
C MET A 72 6.50 -3.60 2.19
N ILE A 73 7.65 -3.01 2.51
CA ILE A 73 7.73 -1.84 3.38
C ILE A 73 7.55 -0.56 2.55
N GLY A 74 8.20 -0.48 1.38
CA GLY A 74 8.12 0.67 0.49
C GLY A 74 6.75 0.82 -0.17
N ILE A 75 6.49 0.09 -1.25
CA ILE A 75 5.27 0.24 -2.05
C ILE A 75 4.03 -0.02 -1.22
N CYS A 76 3.91 -1.20 -0.59
CA CYS A 76 2.69 -1.55 0.13
C CYS A 76 2.50 -0.69 1.38
N GLY A 77 3.57 -0.39 2.11
CA GLY A 77 3.51 0.50 3.27
C GLY A 77 3.16 1.94 2.93
N GLY A 78 3.63 2.47 1.80
CA GLY A 78 3.25 3.81 1.33
C GLY A 78 1.85 3.87 0.70
N TYR A 79 1.42 2.76 0.08
CA TYR A 79 0.14 2.67 -0.63
C TYR A 79 -1.05 2.48 0.32
N THR A 80 -0.86 1.70 1.39
CA THR A 80 -1.88 1.45 2.42
C THR A 80 -1.83 2.52 3.51
N THR A 81 -2.90 2.68 4.28
CA THR A 81 -2.94 3.64 5.40
C THR A 81 -3.97 3.26 6.44
N PHE A 82 -3.52 3.13 7.69
CA PHE A 82 -4.39 2.94 8.85
C PHE A 82 -4.86 4.28 9.44
N SER A 83 -4.04 5.33 9.41
CA SER A 83 -4.38 6.62 10.01
C SER A 83 -5.57 7.28 9.31
N SER A 84 -5.62 7.24 7.97
CA SER A 84 -6.76 7.76 7.20
C SER A 84 -8.02 6.93 7.43
N PHE A 85 -7.90 5.60 7.49
CA PHE A 85 -9.02 4.70 7.77
C PHE A 85 -9.66 5.00 9.13
N SER A 86 -8.84 5.14 10.18
CA SER A 86 -9.32 5.44 11.53
C SER A 86 -10.01 6.81 11.60
N LEU A 87 -9.42 7.84 10.99
CA LEU A 87 -10.00 9.19 10.98
C LEU A 87 -11.35 9.21 10.24
N GLN A 88 -11.44 8.55 9.09
CA GLN A 88 -12.69 8.48 8.32
C GLN A 88 -13.75 7.62 9.01
N THR A 89 -13.34 6.59 9.75
CA THR A 89 -14.27 5.81 10.59
C THR A 89 -14.90 6.68 11.66
N LEU A 90 -14.11 7.55 12.33
CA LEU A 90 -14.64 8.52 13.29
C LEU A 90 -15.58 9.55 12.65
N GLN A 91 -15.34 9.94 11.39
CA GLN A 91 -16.21 10.88 10.66
C GLN A 91 -17.56 10.27 10.24
N LEU A 92 -17.67 8.95 10.18
CA LEU A 92 -18.90 8.24 9.83
C LEU A 92 -19.78 7.90 11.05
N MET A 93 -19.28 8.10 12.27
CA MET A 93 -20.02 7.92 13.53
C MET A 93 -20.81 9.18 13.89
#